data_AF-A0A3A4A3R8-F1
#
_entry.id   AF-A0A3A4A3R8-F1
#
_cell.length_a   1.000
_cell.length_b   1.000
_cell.length_c   1.000
_cell.angle_alpha   90.00
_cell.angle_beta   90.00
_cell.angle_gamma   90.00
#
_symmetry.space_group_name_H-M   'P 1'
#
loop_
_entity.id
_entity.type
_entity.pdbx_description
1 polymer ?
#
loop_
_entity_poly.entity_id
_entity_poly.type
_entity_poly.pdbx_seq_one_letter_code
_entity_poly.pdbx_strand_id
1 'polypeptide(L)'
;MGPAEERAVRKLAIGLDLPPELLLGLGDSNHWSAWQIEESGVNVHVTPLLTLLCEAITSQVYRHAIADLVSDPDEYAIFGDTSELTRRQGRGEALELHDRGLLSDAALLREYGYDLDDLPDREEGARILARRLAVAHPALAPMLLPRLGIDVPAGTAPAEVVVRERATVEAVEAPPQEDRRELPASDAGATLPATPATTAAAGVVLPREDAGDARRWLLATLEMATVQALERAGRRLVRSQPRSQRGQYSQIPPAEVHRHLAVQRDDLDHILAGAYPDVPALAATPCVRQLVDDYVRALLLGGRPHQRRYLEAALAQSECADIA
;
A
#
# COMPACT_ATOMS: atom_id res chain seq x y z
N MET A 1 19.52 9.19 22.12
CA MET A 1 18.44 9.98 22.75
C MET A 1 18.59 9.92 24.26
N GLY A 2 18.46 11.04 24.96
CA GLY A 2 18.56 11.04 26.43
C GLY A 2 17.27 10.54 27.11
N PRO A 3 17.31 10.04 28.36
CA PRO A 3 16.12 9.51 29.06
C PRO A 3 15.04 10.56 29.35
N ALA A 4 15.39 11.86 29.33
CA ALA A 4 14.43 12.95 29.43
C ALA A 4 13.73 13.24 28.08
N GLU A 5 14.48 13.12 26.99
CA GLU A 5 14.01 13.33 25.62
C GLU A 5 13.05 12.21 25.20
N GLU A 6 13.36 10.96 25.53
CA GLU A 6 12.47 9.82 25.31
C GLU A 6 11.14 9.95 26.04
N ARG A 7 11.16 10.40 27.30
CA ARG A 7 9.94 10.69 28.08
C ARG A 7 9.09 11.80 27.45
N ALA A 8 9.72 12.79 26.83
CA ALA A 8 9.01 13.88 26.15
C ALA A 8 8.31 13.36 24.88
N VAL A 9 9.01 12.56 24.06
CA VAL A 9 8.44 11.97 22.85
C VAL A 9 7.30 11.00 23.19
N ARG A 10 7.43 10.19 24.25
CA ARG A 10 6.34 9.31 24.71
C ARG A 10 5.10 10.08 25.14
N LYS A 11 5.28 11.20 25.88
CA LYS A 11 4.16 12.07 26.26
C LYS A 11 3.50 12.73 25.05
N LEU A 12 4.30 13.13 24.06
CA LEU A 12 3.79 13.69 22.81
C LEU A 12 2.98 12.66 22.02
N ALA A 13 3.47 11.43 21.89
CA ALA A 13 2.77 10.35 21.19
C ALA A 13 1.39 10.08 21.80
N ILE A 14 1.31 9.96 23.13
CA ILE A 14 0.04 9.79 23.85
C ILE A 14 -0.89 10.99 23.62
N GLY A 15 -0.35 12.21 23.62
CA GLY A 15 -1.13 13.42 23.34
C GLY A 15 -1.66 13.50 21.91
N LEU A 16 -1.01 12.82 20.96
CA LEU A 16 -1.41 12.72 19.56
C LEU A 16 -2.24 11.48 19.26
N ASP A 17 -2.58 10.69 20.28
CA ASP A 17 -3.25 9.39 20.15
C ASP A 17 -2.52 8.44 19.18
N LEU A 18 -1.19 8.37 19.32
CA LEU A 18 -0.32 7.50 18.56
C LEU A 18 0.44 6.56 19.52
N PRO A 19 0.65 5.29 19.14
CA PRO A 19 1.53 4.41 19.89
C PRO A 19 2.95 4.98 19.89
N PRO A 20 3.59 5.20 21.06
CA PRO A 20 4.93 5.78 21.17
C PRO A 20 5.99 5.06 20.34
N GLU A 21 5.81 3.77 20.10
CA GLU A 21 6.69 2.88 19.35
C GLU A 21 6.83 3.31 17.88
N LEU A 22 5.81 3.97 17.29
CA LEU A 22 5.90 4.56 15.95
C LEU A 22 6.88 5.75 15.88
N LEU A 23 7.03 6.52 16.96
CA LEU A 23 7.89 7.71 17.01
C LEU A 23 9.27 7.43 17.60
N LEU A 24 9.33 6.51 18.56
CA LEU A 24 10.56 6.14 19.27
C LEU A 24 11.37 5.07 18.54
N GLY A 25 10.77 4.44 17.53
CA GLY A 25 11.29 3.25 16.90
C GLY A 25 11.00 2.01 17.74
N LEU A 26 10.77 0.90 17.05
CA LEU A 26 10.67 -0.41 17.64
C LEU A 26 12.04 -0.75 18.26
N GLY A 27 12.12 -0.82 19.59
CA GLY A 27 13.33 -1.27 20.31
C GLY A 27 13.60 -2.77 20.07
N ASP A 28 13.93 -3.54 21.11
CA ASP A 28 14.09 -5.02 21.06
C ASP A 28 12.76 -5.80 20.77
N SER A 29 11.84 -5.18 20.03
CA SER A 29 10.59 -5.78 19.59
C SER A 29 10.86 -6.68 18.38
N ASN A 30 10.61 -7.97 18.55
CA ASN A 30 10.65 -8.92 17.43
C ASN A 30 9.59 -8.56 16.37
N HIS A 31 9.80 -9.02 15.14
CA HIS A 31 8.91 -8.70 14.01
C HIS A 31 7.43 -8.92 14.33
N TRP A 32 7.06 -9.94 15.13
CA TRP A 32 5.66 -10.20 15.53
C TRP A 32 5.04 -9.09 16.38
N SER A 33 5.77 -8.58 17.37
CA SER A 33 5.29 -7.48 18.22
C SER A 33 5.19 -6.16 17.46
N ALA A 34 6.06 -5.93 16.47
CA ALA A 34 5.99 -4.76 15.61
C ALA A 34 4.70 -4.71 14.78
N TRP A 35 4.32 -5.85 14.17
CA TRP A 35 3.12 -5.94 13.34
C TRP A 35 1.82 -5.77 14.15
N GLN A 36 1.76 -6.37 15.33
CA GLN A 36 0.59 -6.23 16.20
C GLN A 36 0.37 -4.77 16.63
N ILE A 37 1.45 -3.99 16.79
CA ILE A 37 1.40 -2.57 17.12
C ILE A 37 0.93 -1.74 15.92
N GLU A 38 1.37 -2.06 14.70
CA GLU A 38 0.90 -1.38 13.49
C GLU A 38 -0.59 -1.64 13.21
N GLU A 39 -1.03 -2.89 13.27
CA GLU A 39 -2.44 -3.27 13.05
C GLU A 39 -3.35 -2.71 14.15
N SER A 40 -2.92 -2.78 15.41
CA SER A 40 -3.59 -2.12 16.53
C SER A 40 -3.63 -0.60 16.32
N GLY A 41 -2.54 0.00 15.82
CA GLY A 41 -2.47 1.42 15.54
C GLY A 41 -3.51 1.86 14.49
N VAL A 42 -3.65 1.09 13.42
CA VAL A 42 -4.67 1.36 12.39
C VAL A 42 -6.07 1.21 12.97
N ASN A 43 -6.36 0.13 13.67
CA ASN A 43 -7.71 -0.14 14.16
C ASN A 43 -8.15 0.79 15.30
N VAL A 44 -7.25 1.15 16.22
CA VAL A 44 -7.57 1.94 17.41
C VAL A 44 -7.53 3.44 17.13
N HIS A 45 -6.66 3.91 16.23
CA HIS A 45 -6.46 5.34 16.03
C HIS A 45 -6.88 5.82 14.65
N VAL A 46 -6.58 5.06 13.58
CA VAL A 46 -6.83 5.51 12.20
C VAL A 46 -8.29 5.28 11.80
N THR A 47 -8.82 4.06 12.00
CA THR A 47 -10.19 3.70 11.62
C THR A 47 -11.25 4.59 12.28
N PRO A 48 -11.17 4.93 13.59
CA PRO A 48 -12.17 5.80 14.21
C PRO A 48 -12.13 7.24 13.68
N LEU A 49 -10.92 7.80 13.45
CA LEU A 49 -10.78 9.13 12.86
C LEU A 49 -11.31 9.19 11.43
N LEU A 50 -11.00 8.18 10.61
CA LEU A 50 -11.54 8.06 9.26
C LEU A 50 -13.06 7.93 9.28
N THR A 51 -13.61 7.13 10.18
CA THR A 51 -15.07 6.94 10.31
C THR A 51 -15.75 8.27 10.64
N LEU A 52 -15.20 9.03 11.60
CA LEU A 52 -15.74 10.34 11.99
C LEU A 52 -15.68 11.34 10.82
N LEU A 53 -14.58 11.37 10.08
CA LEU A 53 -14.43 12.24 8.92
C LEU A 53 -15.40 11.86 7.80
N CYS A 54 -15.51 10.56 7.48
CA CYS A 54 -16.42 10.06 6.48
C CYS A 54 -17.88 10.33 6.85
N GLU A 55 -18.26 10.21 8.12
CA GLU A 55 -19.60 10.54 8.60
C GLU A 55 -19.89 12.05 8.46
N ALA A 56 -18.93 12.90 8.81
CA ALA A 56 -19.05 14.35 8.67
C ALA A 56 -19.20 14.75 7.19
N ILE A 57 -18.39 14.19 6.30
CA ILE A 57 -18.50 14.45 4.85
C ILE A 57 -19.82 13.90 4.30
N THR A 58 -20.22 12.70 4.74
CA THR A 58 -21.47 12.06 4.33
C THR A 58 -22.66 12.94 4.65
N SER A 59 -22.80 13.33 5.93
CA SER A 59 -23.94 14.09 6.44
C SER A 59 -23.95 15.54 5.96
N GLN A 60 -22.79 16.21 5.90
CA GLN A 60 -22.73 17.65 5.65
C GLN A 60 -22.54 18.03 4.18
N VAL A 61 -22.05 17.12 3.34
CA VAL A 61 -21.69 17.45 1.95
C VAL A 61 -22.33 16.47 0.97
N TYR A 62 -22.03 15.18 1.13
CA TYR A 62 -22.34 14.19 0.11
C TYR A 62 -23.85 14.00 -0.10
N ARG A 63 -24.62 13.86 1.00
CA ARG A 63 -26.08 13.71 0.91
C ARG A 63 -26.76 14.93 0.32
N HIS A 64 -26.28 16.13 0.66
CA HIS A 64 -26.77 17.37 0.06
C HIS A 64 -26.44 17.45 -1.45
N ALA A 65 -25.25 16.99 -1.85
CA ALA A 65 -24.83 17.00 -3.26
C ALA A 65 -25.63 16.04 -4.15
N ILE A 66 -26.17 14.94 -3.59
CA ILE A 66 -26.94 13.94 -4.34
C ILE A 66 -28.45 14.09 -4.19
N ALA A 67 -28.93 15.10 -3.44
CA ALA A 67 -30.34 15.25 -3.07
C ALA A 67 -31.30 15.29 -4.28
N ASP A 68 -30.87 15.89 -5.39
CA ASP A 68 -31.67 15.98 -6.61
C ASP A 68 -31.50 14.77 -7.56
N LEU A 69 -30.55 13.87 -7.25
CA LEU A 69 -30.17 12.74 -8.10
C LEU A 69 -30.78 11.41 -7.63
N VAL A 70 -31.14 11.29 -6.36
CA VAL A 70 -31.69 10.06 -5.76
C VAL A 70 -32.91 10.36 -4.90
N SER A 71 -33.84 9.40 -4.85
CA SER A 71 -35.10 9.55 -4.10
C SER A 71 -34.91 9.61 -2.59
N ASP A 72 -33.90 8.92 -2.07
CA ASP A 72 -33.54 8.91 -0.64
C ASP A 72 -32.01 9.02 -0.48
N PRO A 73 -31.48 10.22 -0.23
CA PRO A 73 -30.06 10.43 0.00
C PRO A 73 -29.53 9.75 1.27
N ASP A 74 -30.38 9.44 2.26
CA ASP A 74 -29.94 8.88 3.54
C ASP A 74 -29.49 7.42 3.43
N GLU A 75 -29.87 6.72 2.36
CA GLU A 75 -29.40 5.37 2.05
C GLU A 75 -27.92 5.33 1.59
N TYR A 76 -27.33 6.49 1.27
CA TYR A 76 -25.98 6.57 0.76
C TYR A 76 -25.01 7.16 1.79
N ALA A 77 -23.82 6.56 1.88
CA ALA A 77 -22.75 6.99 2.75
C ALA A 77 -21.38 6.80 2.09
N ILE A 78 -20.44 7.65 2.49
CA ILE A 78 -19.02 7.47 2.20
C ILE A 78 -18.42 6.69 3.37
N PHE A 79 -17.63 5.66 3.07
CA PHE A 79 -16.90 4.87 4.05
C PHE A 79 -15.42 4.81 3.69
N GLY A 80 -14.55 4.89 4.70
CA GLY A 80 -13.10 4.81 4.53
C GLY A 80 -12.63 3.36 4.48
N ASP A 81 -12.08 2.93 3.35
CA ASP A 81 -11.49 1.60 3.20
C ASP A 81 -10.05 1.57 3.74
N THR A 82 -9.85 0.92 4.88
CA THR A 82 -8.53 0.72 5.50
C THR A 82 -7.88 -0.61 5.14
N SER A 83 -8.49 -1.40 4.25
CA SER A 83 -7.99 -2.74 3.91
C SER A 83 -6.57 -2.75 3.35
N GLU A 84 -6.19 -1.74 2.55
CA GLU A 84 -4.81 -1.61 2.05
C GLU A 84 -3.80 -1.23 3.15
N LEU A 85 -4.25 -0.59 4.24
CA LEU A 85 -3.41 -0.25 5.39
C LEU A 85 -3.25 -1.44 6.35
N THR A 86 -4.26 -2.29 6.44
CA THR A 86 -4.27 -3.52 7.25
C THR A 86 -3.90 -4.76 6.46
N ARG A 87 -3.67 -4.64 5.14
CA ARG A 87 -3.30 -5.76 4.26
C ARG A 87 -2.00 -6.36 4.75
N ARG A 88 -2.16 -7.46 5.49
CA ARG A 88 -1.13 -8.45 5.73
C ARG A 88 -0.48 -8.72 4.37
N GLN A 89 0.81 -8.43 4.22
CA GLN A 89 1.57 -9.00 3.11
C GLN A 89 1.48 -10.52 3.31
N GLY A 90 0.54 -11.15 2.61
CA GLY A 90 0.09 -12.54 2.78
C GLY A 90 1.11 -13.55 2.30
N ARG A 91 2.40 -13.31 2.56
CA ARG A 91 3.53 -14.14 2.15
C ARG A 91 3.26 -15.60 2.57
N GLY A 92 2.89 -15.83 3.83
CA GLY A 92 2.62 -17.19 4.33
C GLY A 92 1.43 -17.91 3.68
N GLU A 93 0.29 -17.23 3.50
CA GLU A 93 -0.93 -17.85 2.96
C GLU A 93 -0.83 -18.14 1.47
N ALA A 94 -0.16 -17.27 0.71
CA ALA A 94 0.07 -17.51 -0.71
C ALA A 94 0.90 -18.78 -0.96
N LEU A 95 1.92 -19.04 -0.13
CA LEU A 95 2.73 -20.26 -0.20
C LEU A 95 1.91 -21.51 0.14
N GLU A 96 1.09 -21.46 1.20
CA GLU A 96 0.24 -22.61 1.57
C GLU A 96 -0.78 -22.95 0.47
N LEU A 97 -1.41 -21.92 -0.13
CA LEU A 97 -2.35 -22.11 -1.23
C LEU A 97 -1.67 -22.65 -2.48
N HIS A 98 -0.42 -22.25 -2.73
CA HIS A 98 0.40 -22.77 -3.82
C HIS A 98 0.80 -24.24 -3.61
N ASP A 99 1.28 -24.59 -2.42
CA ASP A 99 1.64 -25.97 -2.05
C ASP A 99 0.41 -26.92 -2.14
N ARG A 100 -0.79 -26.38 -1.87
CA ARG A 100 -2.07 -27.10 -2.01
C ARG A 100 -2.59 -27.14 -3.46
N GLY A 101 -1.90 -26.52 -4.41
CA GLY A 101 -2.28 -26.47 -5.83
C GLY A 101 -3.46 -25.56 -6.14
N LEU A 102 -3.86 -24.67 -5.23
CA LEU A 102 -4.96 -23.72 -5.40
C LEU A 102 -4.51 -22.38 -5.99
N LEU A 103 -3.20 -22.08 -5.92
CA LEU A 103 -2.60 -20.86 -6.42
C LEU A 103 -1.55 -21.17 -7.50
N SER A 104 -1.55 -20.42 -8.59
CA SER A 104 -0.55 -20.55 -9.67
C SER A 104 0.81 -19.95 -9.30
N ASP A 105 1.90 -20.43 -9.91
CA ASP A 105 3.26 -19.85 -9.78
C ASP A 105 3.27 -18.34 -10.03
N ALA A 106 2.58 -17.89 -11.09
CA ALA A 106 2.49 -16.48 -11.46
C ALA A 106 1.82 -15.61 -10.38
N ALA A 107 0.85 -16.17 -9.66
CA ALA A 107 0.16 -15.47 -8.58
C ALA A 107 1.02 -15.45 -7.31
N LEU A 108 1.70 -16.56 -6.99
CA LEU A 108 2.67 -16.62 -5.89
C LEU A 108 3.78 -15.57 -6.07
N LEU A 109 4.36 -15.45 -7.26
CA LEU A 109 5.43 -14.48 -7.53
C LEU A 109 4.96 -13.03 -7.37
N ARG A 110 3.76 -12.70 -7.85
CA ARG A 110 3.17 -11.37 -7.64
C ARG A 110 2.96 -11.03 -6.16
N GLU A 111 2.51 -11.99 -5.36
CA GLU A 111 2.35 -11.79 -3.90
C GLU A 111 3.68 -11.57 -3.18
N TYR A 112 4.75 -12.19 -3.68
CA TYR A 112 6.09 -12.05 -3.12
C TYR A 112 6.94 -10.94 -3.79
N GLY A 113 6.42 -10.28 -4.82
CA GLY A 113 7.09 -9.19 -5.54
C GLY A 113 8.22 -9.62 -6.49
N TYR A 114 8.22 -10.88 -6.92
CA TYR A 114 9.16 -11.42 -7.91
C TYR A 114 8.58 -11.36 -9.32
N ASP A 115 9.43 -11.29 -10.34
CA ASP A 115 9.01 -11.28 -11.74
C ASP A 115 8.80 -12.73 -12.25
N LEU A 116 8.02 -12.89 -13.32
CA LEU A 116 7.89 -14.17 -14.03
C LEU A 116 9.21 -14.60 -14.68
N ASP A 117 10.06 -13.63 -15.02
CA ASP A 117 11.38 -13.89 -15.59
C ASP A 117 12.36 -14.53 -14.56
N ASP A 118 12.02 -14.48 -13.27
CA ASP A 118 12.78 -15.16 -12.20
C ASP A 118 12.45 -16.66 -12.08
N LEU A 119 11.46 -17.15 -12.86
CA LEU A 119 11.14 -18.58 -12.89
C LEU A 119 12.28 -19.38 -13.52
N PRO A 120 12.58 -20.57 -12.97
CA PRO A 120 13.48 -21.50 -13.62
C PRO A 120 13.04 -21.77 -15.05
N ASP A 121 13.97 -21.67 -15.99
CA ASP A 121 13.69 -22.06 -17.37
C ASP A 121 13.43 -23.57 -17.47
N ARG A 122 13.05 -24.07 -18.67
CA ARG A 122 12.71 -25.48 -18.83
C ARG A 122 13.86 -26.43 -18.48
N GLU A 123 15.10 -26.04 -18.76
CA GLU A 123 16.28 -26.86 -18.50
C GLU A 123 16.65 -26.83 -17.01
N GLU A 124 16.59 -25.66 -16.40
CA GLU A 124 16.78 -25.44 -14.97
C GLU A 124 15.71 -26.13 -14.13
N GLY A 125 14.45 -25.99 -14.51
CA GLY A 125 13.32 -26.70 -13.90
C GLY A 125 13.49 -28.21 -13.98
N ALA A 126 13.95 -28.74 -15.12
CA ALA A 126 14.26 -30.17 -15.25
C ALA A 126 15.41 -30.60 -14.32
N ARG A 127 16.46 -29.79 -14.18
CA ARG A 127 17.56 -30.05 -13.23
C ARG A 127 17.09 -30.02 -11.77
N ILE A 128 16.26 -29.04 -11.39
CA ILE A 128 15.71 -28.92 -10.04
C ILE A 128 14.82 -30.12 -9.71
N LEU A 129 13.93 -30.50 -10.64
CA LEU A 129 13.05 -31.65 -10.47
C LEU A 129 13.84 -32.96 -10.38
N ALA A 130 14.82 -33.17 -11.25
CA ALA A 130 15.69 -34.34 -11.21
C ALA A 130 16.44 -34.45 -9.88
N ARG A 131 16.94 -33.33 -9.35
CA ARG A 131 17.58 -33.28 -8.02
C ARG A 131 16.61 -33.67 -6.90
N ARG A 132 15.40 -33.08 -6.89
CA ARG A 132 14.37 -33.39 -5.89
C ARG A 132 13.97 -34.87 -5.91
N LEU A 133 13.77 -35.43 -7.11
CA LEU A 133 13.42 -36.85 -7.30
C LEU A 133 14.56 -37.80 -6.91
N ALA A 134 15.82 -37.46 -7.20
CA ALA A 134 16.95 -38.28 -6.80
C ALA A 134 17.13 -38.34 -5.27
N VAL A 135 16.82 -37.25 -4.56
CA VAL A 135 16.85 -37.19 -3.09
C VAL A 135 15.66 -37.94 -2.48
N ALA A 136 14.45 -37.74 -3.02
CA ALA A 136 13.24 -38.40 -2.52
C ALA A 136 13.20 -39.90 -2.83
N HIS A 137 13.78 -40.32 -3.95
CA HIS A 137 13.77 -41.69 -4.44
C HIS A 137 15.18 -42.15 -4.85
N PRO A 138 15.99 -42.63 -3.89
CA PRO A 138 17.37 -43.07 -4.15
C PRO A 138 17.49 -44.14 -5.25
N ALA A 139 16.46 -44.97 -5.45
CA ALA A 139 16.41 -45.98 -6.50
C ALA A 139 16.45 -45.38 -7.93
N LEU A 140 16.00 -44.14 -8.11
CA LEU A 140 16.01 -43.43 -9.40
C LEU A 140 17.34 -42.68 -9.63
N ALA A 141 18.19 -42.55 -8.61
CA ALA A 141 19.43 -41.78 -8.68
C ALA A 141 20.37 -42.24 -9.82
N PRO A 142 20.60 -43.54 -10.09
CA PRO A 142 21.46 -43.97 -11.20
C PRO A 142 20.98 -43.50 -12.58
N MET A 143 19.67 -43.30 -12.76
CA MET A 143 19.10 -42.78 -14.02
C MET A 143 19.08 -41.25 -14.09
N LEU A 144 18.95 -40.57 -12.94
CA LEU A 144 18.81 -39.11 -12.87
C LEU A 144 20.15 -38.37 -12.74
N LEU A 145 21.17 -38.97 -12.13
CA LEU A 145 22.49 -38.37 -11.93
C LEU A 145 23.24 -38.06 -13.25
N PRO A 146 23.21 -38.93 -14.28
CA PRO A 146 23.80 -38.60 -15.58
C PRO A 146 23.13 -37.39 -16.26
N ARG A 147 21.81 -37.20 -16.06
CA ARG A 147 21.08 -36.02 -16.55
C ARG A 147 21.47 -34.72 -15.84
N LEU A 148 22.16 -34.82 -14.70
CA LEU A 148 22.73 -33.69 -13.95
C LEU A 148 24.23 -33.49 -14.24
N GLY A 149 24.80 -34.23 -15.20
CA GLY A 149 26.24 -34.18 -15.52
C GLY A 149 27.13 -34.90 -14.52
N ILE A 150 26.57 -35.78 -13.68
CA ILE A 150 27.30 -36.61 -12.72
C ILE A 150 27.44 -38.00 -13.32
N ASP A 151 28.63 -38.33 -13.78
CA ASP A 151 28.94 -39.67 -14.31
C ASP A 151 28.93 -40.69 -13.18
N VAL A 152 27.95 -41.60 -13.22
CA VAL A 152 27.94 -42.79 -12.39
C VAL A 152 28.62 -43.89 -13.20
N PRO A 153 29.68 -44.54 -12.69
CA PRO A 153 30.36 -45.60 -13.43
C PRO A 153 29.37 -46.72 -13.77
N ALA A 154 29.27 -47.04 -15.06
CA ALA A 154 28.41 -48.09 -15.59
C ALA A 154 28.86 -49.45 -15.01
N GLY A 155 28.14 -49.94 -14.00
CA GLY A 155 28.50 -51.20 -13.35
C GLY A 155 27.87 -51.48 -11.99
N THR A 156 27.21 -50.52 -11.35
CA THR A 156 26.34 -50.83 -10.22
C THR A 156 24.95 -51.16 -10.75
N ALA A 157 24.70 -52.46 -10.97
CA ALA A 157 23.34 -52.99 -10.85
C ALA A 157 22.69 -52.40 -9.58
N PRO A 158 21.35 -52.24 -9.50
CA PRO A 158 20.74 -51.86 -8.23
C PRO A 158 21.21 -52.92 -7.23
N ALA A 159 22.16 -52.54 -6.38
CA ALA A 159 22.52 -53.35 -5.24
C ALA A 159 21.18 -53.49 -4.53
N GLU A 160 20.68 -54.72 -4.48
CA GLU A 160 19.55 -55.08 -3.65
C GLU A 160 19.85 -54.41 -2.31
N VAL A 161 19.11 -53.34 -2.01
CA VAL A 161 19.29 -52.63 -0.76
C VAL A 161 18.79 -53.63 0.25
N VAL A 162 19.71 -54.46 0.74
CA VAL A 162 19.52 -55.22 1.95
C VAL A 162 19.21 -54.14 2.96
N VAL A 163 17.93 -53.97 3.26
CA VAL A 163 17.47 -53.28 4.43
C VAL A 163 18.05 -54.10 5.57
N ARG A 164 19.30 -53.79 5.95
CA ARG A 164 19.78 -54.12 7.27
C ARG A 164 18.86 -53.35 8.16
N GLU A 165 17.90 -54.07 8.72
CA GLU A 165 17.09 -53.65 9.84
C GLU A 165 18.04 -52.93 10.78
N ARG A 166 17.96 -51.60 10.76
CA ARG A 166 18.76 -50.78 11.66
C ARG A 166 18.24 -51.19 13.02
N ALA A 167 19.10 -51.89 13.75
CA ALA A 167 19.01 -52.03 15.18
C ALA A 167 18.48 -50.72 15.75
N THR A 168 17.43 -50.83 16.55
CA THR A 168 16.85 -49.75 17.34
C THR A 168 17.98 -48.86 17.85
N VAL A 169 18.13 -47.69 17.24
CA VAL A 169 18.96 -46.64 17.82
C VAL A 169 18.13 -46.14 18.98
N GLU A 170 18.60 -46.53 20.16
CA GLU A 170 18.15 -46.01 21.45
C GLU A 170 17.98 -44.49 21.32
N ALA A 171 16.81 -44.01 21.73
CA ALA A 171 16.44 -42.61 21.62
C ALA A 171 17.54 -41.74 22.26
N VAL A 172 18.27 -41.00 21.42
CA VAL A 172 19.11 -39.91 21.90
C VAL A 172 18.14 -38.86 22.43
N GLU A 173 18.18 -38.69 23.74
CA GLU A 173 17.44 -37.67 24.48
C GLU A 173 17.70 -36.29 23.84
N ALA A 174 16.62 -35.61 23.50
CA ALA A 174 16.66 -34.27 22.93
C ALA A 174 17.34 -33.30 23.91
N PRO A 175 18.09 -32.30 23.43
CA PRO A 175 18.58 -31.24 24.31
C PRO A 175 17.41 -30.54 25.01
N PRO A 176 17.57 -30.09 26.26
CA PRO A 176 16.49 -29.53 27.05
C PRO A 176 15.90 -28.30 26.35
N GLN A 177 14.59 -28.32 26.18
CA GLN A 177 13.82 -27.16 25.73
C GLN A 177 13.97 -26.06 26.79
N GLU A 178 14.64 -24.97 26.45
CA GLU A 178 14.61 -23.75 27.25
C GLU A 178 13.18 -23.23 27.37
N ASP A 179 12.84 -22.89 28.61
CA ASP A 179 11.57 -22.41 29.12
C ASP A 179 10.75 -21.58 28.13
N ARG A 180 9.73 -22.23 27.56
CA ARG A 180 8.56 -21.55 27.02
C ARG A 180 7.78 -20.99 28.22
N ARG A 181 8.09 -19.75 28.60
CA ARG A 181 7.31 -19.01 29.61
C ARG A 181 5.84 -18.99 29.17
N GLU A 182 5.01 -19.72 29.91
CA GLU A 182 3.56 -19.66 29.82
C GLU A 182 3.12 -18.21 30.11
N LEU A 183 2.41 -17.62 29.15
CA LEU A 183 1.62 -16.42 29.37
C LEU A 183 0.48 -16.81 30.31
N PRO A 184 0.18 -16.02 31.36
CA PRO A 184 -0.94 -16.33 32.24
C PRO A 184 -2.26 -16.29 31.48
N ALA A 185 -3.10 -17.30 31.71
CA ALA A 185 -4.48 -17.31 31.28
C ALA A 185 -5.20 -16.09 31.88
N SER A 186 -5.71 -15.20 31.03
CA SER A 186 -6.62 -14.14 31.46
C SER A 186 -8.00 -14.77 31.67
N ASP A 187 -8.41 -14.86 32.92
CA ASP A 187 -9.77 -15.18 33.31
C ASP A 187 -10.76 -14.25 32.59
N ALA A 188 -11.72 -14.88 31.92
CA ALA A 188 -12.94 -14.24 31.46
C ALA A 188 -13.80 -13.92 32.68
N GLY A 189 -13.91 -12.64 33.02
CA GLY A 189 -14.73 -12.21 34.14
C GLY A 189 -14.56 -10.74 34.52
N ALA A 190 -14.84 -9.82 33.59
CA ALA A 190 -14.98 -8.40 33.94
C ALA A 190 -16.21 -7.81 33.24
N THR A 191 -17.21 -7.53 34.07
CA THR A 191 -18.45 -6.82 33.79
C THR A 191 -18.19 -5.51 33.04
N LEU A 192 -18.86 -5.32 31.90
CA LEU A 192 -18.87 -4.05 31.15
C LEU A 192 -19.40 -2.92 32.05
N PRO A 193 -18.69 -1.79 32.20
CA PRO A 193 -19.30 -0.59 32.77
C PRO A 193 -20.22 0.04 31.72
N ALA A 194 -21.39 0.47 32.18
CA ALA A 194 -22.40 1.13 31.38
C ALA A 194 -21.86 2.42 30.72
N THR A 195 -22.23 2.61 29.46
CA THR A 195 -22.13 3.85 28.69
C THR A 195 -22.60 5.06 29.50
N PRO A 196 -21.79 6.14 29.64
CA PRO A 196 -22.36 7.42 30.03
C PRO A 196 -23.17 7.98 28.87
N ALA A 197 -24.39 8.40 29.20
CA ALA A 197 -25.31 9.04 28.29
C ALA A 197 -24.68 10.29 27.65
N THR A 198 -24.84 10.40 26.34
CA THR A 198 -24.56 11.60 25.55
C THR A 198 -25.29 12.80 26.14
N THR A 199 -24.54 13.71 26.76
CA THR A 199 -25.04 15.04 27.07
C THR A 199 -25.21 15.78 25.75
N ALA A 200 -26.45 16.19 25.46
CA ALA A 200 -26.82 16.97 24.29
C ALA A 200 -25.90 18.19 24.12
N ALA A 201 -25.20 18.24 22.98
CA ALA A 201 -24.46 19.43 22.57
C ALA A 201 -25.47 20.53 22.22
N ALA A 202 -25.32 21.65 22.90
CA ALA A 202 -26.01 22.90 22.64
C ALA A 202 -25.87 23.29 21.15
N GLY A 203 -26.93 23.91 20.63
CA GLY A 203 -27.09 24.27 19.23
C GLY A 203 -25.85 24.86 18.58
N VAL A 204 -25.30 24.13 17.62
CA VAL A 204 -24.36 24.66 16.64
C VAL A 204 -25.16 25.56 15.71
N VAL A 205 -24.97 26.87 15.87
CA VAL A 205 -25.37 27.84 14.84
C VAL A 205 -24.45 27.60 13.65
N LEU A 206 -25.00 27.10 12.55
CA LEU A 206 -24.27 26.90 11.30
C LEU A 206 -23.84 28.26 10.74
N PRO A 207 -22.55 28.44 10.37
CA PRO A 207 -22.11 29.64 9.67
C PRO A 207 -22.78 29.71 8.29
N ARG A 208 -23.24 30.90 7.92
CA ARG A 208 -23.69 31.20 6.55
C ARG A 208 -22.47 31.14 5.65
N GLU A 209 -22.57 30.46 4.51
CA GLU A 209 -21.48 30.34 3.52
C GLU A 209 -21.00 31.73 3.09
N ASP A 210 -19.83 32.13 3.55
CA ASP A 210 -19.17 33.34 3.08
C ASP A 210 -18.53 33.04 1.71
N ALA A 211 -18.69 33.94 0.74
CA ALA A 211 -18.10 33.79 -0.60
C ALA A 211 -16.57 33.54 -0.58
N GLY A 212 -15.89 33.95 0.49
CA GLY A 212 -14.48 33.66 0.72
C GLY A 212 -14.16 32.17 0.96
N ASP A 213 -15.09 31.40 1.50
CA ASP A 213 -14.90 29.96 1.75
C ASP A 213 -15.11 29.15 0.46
N ALA A 214 -16.11 29.50 -0.36
CA ALA A 214 -16.32 28.89 -1.67
C ALA A 214 -15.07 29.00 -2.57
N ARG A 215 -14.43 30.18 -2.62
CA ARG A 215 -13.20 30.40 -3.37
C ARG A 215 -12.03 29.57 -2.86
N ARG A 216 -11.90 29.41 -1.54
CA ARG A 216 -10.84 28.58 -0.93
C ARG A 216 -11.03 27.11 -1.27
N TRP A 217 -12.27 26.62 -1.23
CA TRP A 217 -12.64 25.27 -1.62
C TRP A 217 -12.37 25.01 -3.10
N LEU A 218 -12.74 25.94 -3.98
CA LEU A 218 -12.43 25.85 -5.41
C LEU A 218 -10.92 25.73 -5.62
N LEU A 219 -10.13 26.64 -5.04
CA LEU A 219 -8.67 26.61 -5.17
C LEU A 219 -8.04 25.31 -4.67
N ALA A 220 -8.47 24.80 -3.51
CA ALA A 220 -8.00 23.51 -2.99
C ALA A 220 -8.35 22.34 -3.93
N THR A 221 -9.54 22.38 -4.53
CA THR A 221 -9.99 21.37 -5.49
C THR A 221 -9.15 21.38 -6.77
N LEU A 222 -8.85 22.57 -7.29
CA LEU A 222 -8.00 22.74 -8.48
C LEU A 222 -6.55 22.36 -8.22
N GLU A 223 -6.05 22.66 -7.03
CA GLU A 223 -4.72 22.27 -6.56
C GLU A 223 -4.59 20.73 -6.50
N MET A 224 -5.57 20.05 -5.91
CA MET A 224 -5.62 18.59 -5.89
C MET A 224 -5.64 18.00 -7.30
N ALA A 225 -6.48 18.53 -8.20
CA ALA A 225 -6.55 18.05 -9.57
C ALA A 225 -5.24 18.26 -10.35
N THR A 226 -4.57 19.38 -10.11
CA THR A 226 -3.26 19.69 -10.70
C THR A 226 -2.20 18.70 -10.24
N VAL A 227 -2.11 18.44 -8.93
CA VAL A 227 -1.13 17.51 -8.37
C VAL A 227 -1.36 16.10 -8.91
N GLN A 228 -2.61 15.62 -8.93
CA GLN A 228 -2.92 14.30 -9.48
C GLN A 228 -2.58 14.18 -10.97
N ALA A 229 -2.85 15.22 -11.77
CA ALA A 229 -2.49 15.24 -13.18
C ALA A 229 -0.97 15.15 -13.36
N LEU A 230 -0.19 15.91 -12.56
CA LEU A 230 1.27 15.85 -12.55
C LEU A 230 1.79 14.48 -12.09
N GLU A 231 1.18 13.85 -11.09
CA GLU A 231 1.58 12.50 -10.67
C GLU A 231 1.39 11.46 -11.78
N ARG A 232 0.24 11.50 -12.46
CA ARG A 232 -0.03 10.60 -13.60
C ARG A 232 0.93 10.86 -14.74
N ALA A 233 1.18 12.13 -15.06
CA ALA A 233 2.16 12.54 -16.07
C ALA A 233 3.57 12.04 -15.71
N GLY A 234 4.01 12.24 -14.47
CA GLY A 234 5.32 11.81 -14.00
C GLY A 234 5.50 10.30 -14.02
N ARG A 235 4.49 9.51 -13.60
CA ARG A 235 4.53 8.04 -13.72
C ARG A 235 4.68 7.60 -15.19
N ARG A 236 4.04 8.29 -16.13
CA ARG A 236 4.19 8.01 -17.58
C ARG A 236 5.56 8.41 -18.10
N LEU A 237 6.10 9.55 -17.67
CA LEU A 237 7.44 9.99 -18.03
C LEU A 237 8.52 9.02 -17.53
N VAL A 238 8.40 8.49 -16.31
CA VAL A 238 9.33 7.43 -15.83
C VAL A 238 9.17 6.16 -16.67
N ARG A 239 7.94 5.78 -17.04
CA ARG A 239 7.70 4.59 -17.87
C ARG A 239 8.24 4.73 -19.30
N SER A 240 8.29 5.94 -19.87
CA SER A 240 8.88 6.14 -21.20
C SER A 240 10.41 6.01 -21.21
N GLN A 241 11.07 6.06 -20.04
CA GLN A 241 12.51 5.86 -19.94
C GLN A 241 12.94 4.38 -20.07
N PRO A 242 14.17 4.11 -20.56
CA PRO A 242 14.75 2.77 -20.57
C PRO A 242 14.75 2.14 -19.17
N ARG A 243 14.51 0.82 -19.08
CA ARG A 243 14.37 0.10 -17.80
C ARG A 243 15.54 0.35 -16.84
N SER A 244 16.77 0.41 -17.36
CA SER A 244 17.99 0.67 -16.58
C SER A 244 18.02 2.05 -15.89
N GLN A 245 17.32 3.03 -16.45
CA GLN A 245 17.31 4.41 -15.95
C GLN A 245 16.10 4.70 -15.04
N ARG A 246 15.07 3.83 -15.00
CA ARG A 246 13.87 4.09 -14.19
C ARG A 246 14.17 4.17 -12.70
N GLY A 247 15.12 3.36 -12.21
CA GLY A 247 15.53 3.35 -10.81
C GLY A 247 16.07 4.68 -10.31
N GLN A 248 16.63 5.52 -11.19
CA GLN A 248 17.17 6.83 -10.82
C GLN A 248 16.08 7.84 -10.40
N TYR A 249 14.82 7.58 -10.78
CA TYR A 249 13.67 8.42 -10.42
C TYR A 249 12.86 7.86 -9.25
N SER A 250 13.27 6.74 -8.64
CA SER A 250 12.52 6.09 -7.55
C SER A 250 12.35 6.97 -6.31
N GLN A 251 13.30 7.86 -6.05
CA GLN A 251 13.32 8.78 -4.90
C GLN A 251 12.64 10.13 -5.18
N ILE A 252 12.23 10.38 -6.43
CA ILE A 252 11.59 11.64 -6.82
C ILE A 252 10.07 11.47 -6.75
N PRO A 253 9.33 12.35 -6.04
CA PRO A 253 7.87 12.31 -6.04
C PRO A 253 7.32 12.36 -7.47
N PRO A 254 6.30 11.54 -7.82
CA PRO A 254 5.78 11.48 -9.18
C PRO A 254 5.35 12.84 -9.75
N ALA A 255 4.73 13.69 -8.92
CA ALA A 255 4.32 15.05 -9.32
C ALA A 255 5.47 16.01 -9.65
N GLU A 256 6.73 15.63 -9.39
CA GLU A 256 7.91 16.46 -9.62
C GLU A 256 8.84 15.94 -10.72
N VAL A 257 8.54 14.78 -11.30
CA VAL A 257 9.40 14.12 -12.30
C VAL A 257 9.68 15.01 -13.51
N HIS A 258 8.71 15.83 -13.95
CA HIS A 258 8.85 16.75 -15.08
C HIS A 258 9.90 17.86 -14.85
N ARG A 259 10.37 18.04 -13.62
CA ARG A 259 11.49 18.94 -13.30
C ARG A 259 12.85 18.34 -13.67
N HIS A 260 12.91 17.01 -13.76
CA HIS A 260 14.12 16.24 -14.04
C HIS A 260 14.12 15.65 -15.45
N LEU A 261 12.94 15.43 -16.02
CA LEU A 261 12.74 14.96 -17.39
C LEU A 261 12.06 16.04 -18.22
N ALA A 262 12.76 16.54 -19.25
CA ALA A 262 12.21 17.50 -20.18
C ALA A 262 11.06 16.89 -20.98
N VAL A 263 9.94 17.61 -21.06
CA VAL A 263 8.75 17.22 -21.80
C VAL A 263 8.68 18.00 -23.11
N GLN A 264 8.46 17.31 -24.23
CA GLN A 264 8.23 17.96 -25.52
C GLN A 264 6.76 18.31 -25.71
N ARG A 265 6.48 19.35 -26.49
CA ARG A 265 5.09 19.79 -26.77
C ARG A 265 4.26 18.69 -27.41
N ASP A 266 4.87 17.94 -28.32
CA ASP A 266 4.17 16.90 -29.10
C ASP A 266 3.74 15.70 -28.23
N ASP A 267 4.39 15.50 -27.07
CA ASP A 267 4.09 14.39 -26.17
C ASP A 267 3.00 14.74 -25.13
N LEU A 268 2.62 16.02 -25.00
CA LEU A 268 1.74 16.49 -23.92
C LEU A 268 0.38 15.79 -23.92
N ASP A 269 -0.25 15.64 -25.09
CA ASP A 269 -1.57 15.03 -25.20
C ASP A 269 -1.53 13.55 -24.76
N HIS A 270 -0.46 12.85 -25.13
CA HIS A 270 -0.27 11.46 -24.73
C HIS A 270 -0.01 11.33 -23.21
N ILE A 271 0.84 12.20 -22.67
CA ILE A 271 1.18 12.20 -21.24
C ILE A 271 -0.02 12.60 -20.38
N LEU A 272 -0.88 13.51 -20.85
CA LEU A 272 -2.04 14.02 -20.13
C LEU A 272 -3.36 13.28 -20.44
N ALA A 273 -3.37 12.30 -21.33
CA ALA A 273 -4.57 11.53 -21.66
C ALA A 273 -5.22 10.91 -20.41
N GLY A 274 -6.42 11.35 -20.02
CA GLY A 274 -7.08 10.86 -18.79
C GLY A 274 -6.33 11.20 -17.50
N ALA A 275 -5.51 12.26 -17.48
CA ALA A 275 -4.77 12.67 -16.30
C ALA A 275 -5.64 13.37 -15.25
N TYR A 276 -6.75 13.97 -15.67
CA TYR A 276 -7.63 14.75 -14.79
C TYR A 276 -8.67 13.86 -14.12
N PRO A 277 -8.83 13.96 -12.78
CA PRO A 277 -9.88 13.25 -12.06
C PRO A 277 -11.26 13.80 -12.42
N ASP A 278 -12.28 12.96 -12.31
CA ASP A 278 -13.67 13.36 -12.49
C ASP A 278 -14.19 14.03 -11.21
N VAL A 279 -13.83 15.30 -11.04
CA VAL A 279 -14.21 16.10 -9.87
C VAL A 279 -15.38 17.01 -10.26
N PRO A 280 -16.46 17.11 -9.45
CA PRO A 280 -17.64 17.90 -9.80
C PRO A 280 -17.34 19.32 -10.27
N ALA A 281 -16.38 20.02 -9.63
CA ALA A 281 -15.98 21.37 -10.03
C ALA A 281 -15.37 21.44 -11.45
N LEU A 282 -14.61 20.41 -11.87
CA LEU A 282 -14.03 20.31 -13.20
C LEU A 282 -15.01 19.75 -14.23
N ALA A 283 -16.02 18.99 -13.79
CA ALA A 283 -17.08 18.46 -14.64
C ALA A 283 -18.15 19.52 -14.95
N ALA A 284 -18.52 20.34 -13.96
CA ALA A 284 -19.53 21.38 -14.09
C ALA A 284 -19.07 22.57 -14.93
N THR A 285 -17.76 22.85 -14.94
CA THR A 285 -17.23 24.08 -15.53
C THR A 285 -16.11 23.81 -16.55
N PRO A 286 -16.45 23.71 -17.85
CA PRO A 286 -15.47 23.47 -18.92
C PRO A 286 -14.32 24.50 -18.96
N CYS A 287 -14.62 25.75 -18.64
CA CYS A 287 -13.64 26.86 -18.56
C CYS A 287 -12.53 26.54 -17.55
N VAL A 288 -12.91 26.11 -16.33
CA VAL A 288 -11.98 25.80 -15.24
C VAL A 288 -11.18 24.54 -15.56
N ARG A 289 -11.77 23.56 -16.25
CA ARG A 289 -11.05 22.39 -16.75
C ARG A 289 -9.97 22.77 -17.75
N GLN A 290 -10.29 23.62 -18.73
CA GLN A 290 -9.31 24.09 -19.70
C GLN A 290 -8.18 24.87 -19.03
N LEU A 291 -8.51 25.71 -18.06
CA LEU A 291 -7.52 26.46 -17.28
C LEU A 291 -6.52 25.56 -16.57
N VAL A 292 -7.01 24.52 -15.89
CA VAL A 292 -6.15 23.56 -15.19
C VAL A 292 -5.28 22.80 -16.20
N ASP A 293 -5.83 22.45 -17.37
CA ASP A 293 -5.07 21.79 -18.42
C ASP A 293 -3.94 22.67 -18.97
N ASP A 294 -4.24 23.91 -19.32
CA ASP A 294 -3.26 24.88 -19.81
C ASP A 294 -2.17 25.15 -18.77
N TYR A 295 -2.56 25.27 -17.50
CA TYR A 295 -1.64 25.45 -16.39
C TYR A 295 -0.69 24.24 -16.21
N VAL A 296 -1.23 23.02 -16.22
CA VAL A 296 -0.42 21.79 -16.12
C VAL A 296 0.53 21.66 -17.32
N ARG A 297 0.05 21.91 -18.54
CA ARG A 297 0.89 21.92 -19.75
C ARG A 297 2.04 22.91 -19.62
N ALA A 298 1.78 24.12 -19.12
CA ALA A 298 2.81 25.13 -18.89
C ALA A 298 3.85 24.68 -17.85
N LEU A 299 3.43 24.00 -16.77
CA LEU A 299 4.35 23.44 -15.77
C LEU A 299 5.23 22.33 -16.35
N LEU A 300 4.65 21.41 -17.13
CA LEU A 300 5.37 20.30 -17.76
C LEU A 300 6.43 20.81 -18.76
N LEU A 301 6.06 21.75 -19.63
CA LEU A 301 7.00 22.33 -20.59
C LEU A 301 8.07 23.19 -19.92
N GLY A 302 7.69 23.90 -18.85
CA GLY A 302 8.59 24.80 -18.12
C GLY A 302 9.50 24.10 -17.12
N GLY A 303 9.27 22.82 -16.82
CA GLY A 303 9.96 22.08 -15.76
C GLY A 303 9.82 22.74 -14.38
N ARG A 304 8.71 23.46 -14.15
CA ARG A 304 8.50 24.25 -12.91
C ARG A 304 7.68 23.47 -11.88
N PRO A 305 7.97 23.59 -10.58
CA PRO A 305 7.14 23.00 -9.55
C PRO A 305 5.78 23.72 -9.48
N HIS A 306 4.74 22.96 -9.15
CA HIS A 306 3.45 23.54 -8.80
C HIS A 306 3.59 24.43 -7.56
N GLN A 307 2.97 25.62 -7.60
CA GLN A 307 2.82 26.47 -6.43
C GLN A 307 1.43 27.11 -6.47
N ARG A 308 0.75 27.13 -5.32
CA ARG A 308 -0.60 27.70 -5.17
C ARG A 308 -0.71 29.12 -5.75
N ARG A 309 0.28 29.98 -5.48
CA ARG A 309 0.32 31.35 -6.01
C ARG A 309 0.29 31.45 -7.54
N TYR A 310 0.84 30.46 -8.25
CA TYR A 310 0.82 30.44 -9.72
C TYR A 310 -0.54 30.01 -10.25
N LEU A 311 -1.19 29.06 -9.57
CA LEU A 311 -2.55 28.64 -9.88
C LEU A 311 -3.55 29.78 -9.60
N GLU A 312 -3.40 30.49 -8.49
CA GLU A 312 -4.21 31.69 -8.16
C GLU A 312 -4.02 32.80 -9.21
N ALA A 313 -2.78 33.03 -9.66
CA ALA A 313 -2.49 34.00 -10.72
C ALA A 313 -3.08 33.57 -12.07
N ALA A 314 -3.03 32.28 -12.41
CA ALA A 314 -3.63 31.74 -13.63
C ALA A 314 -5.16 31.89 -13.61
N LEU A 315 -5.79 31.57 -12.47
CA LEU A 315 -7.24 31.75 -12.28
C LEU A 315 -7.66 33.22 -12.41
N ALA A 316 -6.91 34.14 -11.79
CA ALA A 316 -7.19 35.57 -11.84
C ALA A 316 -7.01 36.21 -13.24
N GLN A 317 -6.15 35.61 -14.08
CA GLN A 317 -5.90 36.08 -15.46
C GLN A 317 -6.85 35.46 -16.48
N SER A 318 -7.65 34.46 -16.07
CA SER A 318 -8.55 33.75 -16.97
C SER A 318 -9.91 34.43 -17.08
N GLU A 319 -10.59 34.18 -18.19
CA GLU A 319 -11.99 34.55 -18.38
C GLU A 319 -12.94 33.76 -17.46
N CYS A 320 -12.44 32.78 -16.69
CA CYS A 320 -13.19 32.00 -15.71
C CYS A 320 -13.23 32.64 -14.31
N ALA A 321 -12.66 33.83 -14.13
CA ALA A 321 -12.53 34.49 -12.83
C ALA A 321 -13.88 34.77 -12.13
N ASP A 322 -14.96 34.92 -12.90
CA ASP A 322 -16.31 35.19 -12.38
C ASP A 322 -16.99 33.95 -11.75
N ILE A 323 -16.36 32.77 -11.89
CA ILE A 323 -16.83 31.49 -11.31
C ILE A 323 -16.15 31.24 -9.94
N ALA A 324 -15.19 32.09 -9.54
CA ALA A 324 -14.33 31.93 -8.36
C ALA A 324 -14.65 32.88 -7.20
#